data_AF-A0A349X0W7-F1
#
_entry.id   AF-A0A349X0W7-F1
#
_cell.length_a   1.000
_cell.length_b   1.000
_cell.length_c   1.000
_cell.angle_alpha   90.00
_cell.angle_beta   90.00
_cell.angle_gamma   90.00
#
_symmetry.space_group_name_H-M   'P 1'
#
loop_
_entity.id
_entity.type
_entity.pdbx_description
1 polymer ?
#
loop_
_entity_poly.entity_id
_entity_poly.type
_entity_poly.pdbx_seq_one_letter_code
_entity_poly.pdbx_strand_id
1 'polypeptide(L)'
;MQRLSIKMSASFLRTVLLAVVVFFVFFFSFSAHPTFAQQTAFEQFGEASTLPTDDIAIIVARVIRAVFGVVGIIFTCLVIYAGFLYFLARGEPEPVKKSKKILQQSIVGLIIMFSAYGITTFILDRLLEAVFTGDIAATAEAYSEPLSGALGGGVIDDHYPERNAQDIPRNTRIFVSFKEAIDPASLIEGYESNPDATDLNIDSVLIYPTADGSGKALSSDQVVTTFDEEQKVFVFDPVGYLGSADKDMNYTVTLTTEIQKADGSDAFTGAYSSGYEWTFEVSTEIDLTPPYITSVIPKQDAKEPRNVTIEINFSEAMDPVASTGSYLVSEKPLFTNIQVFDESGKNVEGTFEISNGYRTVSFTTIDACGEDPCGDTIYCLPTNQLIRSLAKAATLNETEVPQAKSSGVTFDGLVDSAANSLDGDHDGDACGSELDTISCKDGGANDHYQWTFTTTDEVNDTVPEVVSLRPGIEEDEISQTNDVEITFNTFLKSSTVKTDSASLWPDPYYQFWFAVRKENNDTVTVVHLEHPTLVSTDEGGWDYWPVLTHDIKSAYQICMYPAIGPDACLDPDTGHRSSNAPYCCNGVPSISECQTDTQNEVGGTLYPVPDDYVLPNNTETEL
;
A
#
# COMPACT_ATOMS: atom_id res chain seq x y z
N MET A 1 21.75 49.08 -82.11
CA MET A 1 22.31 47.83 -81.54
C MET A 1 23.83 47.94 -81.51
N GLN A 2 24.45 47.95 -80.34
CA GLN A 2 25.90 47.76 -80.18
C GLN A 2 26.09 46.64 -79.17
N ARG A 3 26.68 45.51 -79.59
CA ARG A 3 26.91 44.36 -78.70
C ARG A 3 28.16 44.63 -77.87
N LEU A 4 27.99 44.89 -76.57
CA LEU A 4 29.10 44.78 -75.62
C LEU A 4 29.50 43.30 -75.50
N SER A 5 30.66 42.96 -76.04
CA SER A 5 31.27 41.63 -75.90
C SER A 5 32.24 41.65 -74.73
N ILE A 6 31.74 41.42 -73.52
CA ILE A 6 32.60 41.18 -72.35
C ILE A 6 33.17 39.77 -72.48
N LYS A 7 34.41 39.66 -72.95
CA LYS A 7 35.16 38.40 -72.94
C LYS A 7 35.58 38.08 -71.50
N MET A 8 34.77 37.33 -70.75
CA MET A 8 35.18 36.77 -69.47
C MET A 8 36.33 35.79 -69.67
N SER A 9 37.52 36.16 -69.21
CA SER A 9 38.69 35.30 -69.15
C SER A 9 38.45 34.11 -68.20
N ALA A 10 39.12 32.98 -68.44
CA ALA A 10 39.14 31.85 -67.50
C ALA A 10 39.71 32.24 -66.12
N SER A 11 40.54 33.30 -66.04
CA SER A 11 40.95 33.89 -64.76
C SER A 11 39.76 34.51 -64.02
N PHE A 12 38.92 35.27 -64.71
CA PHE A 12 37.74 35.94 -64.13
C PHE A 12 36.73 34.91 -63.58
N LEU A 13 36.49 33.80 -64.28
CA LEU A 13 35.63 32.73 -63.78
C LEU A 13 36.19 32.08 -62.49
N ARG A 14 37.51 31.89 -62.41
CA ARG A 14 38.18 31.40 -61.18
C ARG A 14 38.11 32.42 -60.05
N THR A 15 38.31 33.71 -60.33
CA THR A 15 38.20 34.78 -59.32
C THR A 15 36.78 34.91 -58.78
N VAL A 16 35.75 34.80 -59.64
CA VAL A 16 34.33 34.79 -59.21
C VAL A 16 34.02 33.55 -58.38
N LEU A 17 34.48 32.36 -58.79
CA LEU A 17 34.28 31.13 -58.00
C LEU A 17 34.95 31.23 -56.62
N LEU A 18 36.20 31.73 -56.57
CA LEU A 18 36.93 31.91 -55.31
C LEU A 18 36.26 32.98 -54.42
N ALA A 19 35.79 34.08 -55.01
CA ALA A 19 35.07 35.13 -54.28
C ALA A 19 33.73 34.65 -53.73
N VAL A 20 32.99 33.80 -54.46
CA VAL A 20 31.76 33.17 -53.96
C VAL A 20 32.07 32.22 -52.81
N VAL A 21 33.09 31.36 -52.93
CA VAL A 21 33.50 30.45 -51.84
C VAL A 21 33.94 31.23 -50.60
N VAL A 22 34.77 32.27 -50.74
CA VAL A 22 35.20 33.12 -49.62
C VAL A 22 34.02 33.88 -49.02
N PHE A 23 33.09 34.39 -49.83
CA PHE A 23 31.88 35.05 -49.35
C PHE A 23 31.00 34.12 -48.51
N PHE A 24 30.77 32.88 -48.96
CA PHE A 24 29.98 31.90 -48.21
C PHE A 24 30.68 31.38 -46.96
N VAL A 25 32.01 31.18 -46.96
CA VAL A 25 32.76 30.85 -45.74
C VAL A 25 32.69 31.99 -44.72
N PHE A 26 32.84 33.25 -45.16
CA PHE A 26 32.72 34.41 -44.29
C PHE A 26 31.29 34.59 -43.75
N PHE A 27 30.26 34.27 -44.56
CA PHE A 27 28.86 34.26 -44.13
C PHE A 27 28.59 33.18 -43.08
N PHE A 28 29.19 31.99 -43.22
CA PHE A 28 29.05 30.90 -42.24
C PHE A 28 29.76 31.19 -40.91
N SER A 29 30.90 31.89 -40.93
CA SER A 29 31.65 32.26 -39.72
C SER A 29 31.10 33.48 -38.95
N PHE A 30 30.17 34.24 -39.53
CA PHE A 30 29.64 35.49 -38.93
C PHE A 30 28.11 35.55 -38.83
N SER A 31 27.41 34.45 -39.15
CA SER A 31 25.98 34.34 -38.90
C SER A 31 25.72 34.04 -37.43
N ALA A 32 25.27 35.05 -36.67
CA ALA A 32 24.56 34.82 -35.41
C ALA A 32 23.45 33.81 -35.70
N HIS A 33 23.39 32.72 -34.92
CA HIS A 33 22.50 31.61 -35.23
C HIS A 33 21.04 32.04 -34.95
N PRO A 34 20.16 32.15 -35.97
CA PRO A 34 18.74 32.09 -35.67
C PRO A 34 18.47 30.67 -35.15
N THR A 35 18.02 30.59 -33.90
CA THR A 35 17.45 29.37 -33.34
C THR A 35 16.22 29.00 -34.16
N PHE A 36 16.39 28.06 -35.08
CA PHE A 36 15.24 27.44 -35.74
C PHE A 36 14.53 26.58 -34.70
N ALA A 37 13.37 27.04 -34.27
CA ALA A 37 12.47 26.33 -33.38
C ALA A 37 11.91 25.08 -34.08
N GLN A 38 12.72 24.02 -34.08
CA GLN A 38 12.27 22.64 -34.23
C GLN A 38 13.18 21.77 -33.37
N GLN A 39 12.90 21.86 -32.07
CA GLN A 39 13.43 21.00 -31.02
C GLN A 39 13.19 19.56 -31.44
N THR A 40 14.25 18.76 -31.42
CA THR A 40 14.15 17.32 -31.74
C THR A 40 13.91 16.53 -30.46
N ALA A 41 13.26 15.37 -30.53
CA ALA A 41 13.08 14.48 -29.37
C ALA A 41 14.41 14.16 -28.65
N PHE A 42 15.52 14.23 -29.38
CA PHE A 42 16.87 14.08 -28.84
C PHE A 42 17.32 15.20 -27.88
N GLU A 43 16.76 16.41 -28.01
CA GLU A 43 17.06 17.53 -27.11
C GLU A 43 16.23 17.46 -25.81
N GLN A 44 15.05 16.82 -25.81
CA GLN A 44 14.30 16.52 -24.57
C GLN A 44 14.96 15.42 -23.74
N PHE A 45 15.51 14.37 -24.37
CA PHE A 45 16.26 13.31 -23.68
C PHE A 45 17.49 13.84 -22.89
N GLY A 46 18.09 14.93 -23.36
CA GLY A 46 19.26 15.55 -22.72
C GLY A 46 18.95 16.38 -21.47
N GLU A 47 17.71 16.84 -21.26
CA GLU A 47 17.33 17.61 -20.07
C GLU A 47 16.79 16.71 -18.94
N ALA A 48 16.26 15.52 -19.26
CA ALA A 48 15.67 14.60 -18.28
C ALA A 48 16.68 13.74 -17.47
N SER A 49 17.97 13.70 -17.84
CA SER A 49 18.94 12.72 -17.31
C SER A 49 20.05 13.28 -16.42
N THR A 50 19.99 14.59 -16.06
CA THR A 50 20.85 15.28 -15.07
C THR A 50 22.37 14.98 -15.06
N LEU A 51 22.94 14.57 -16.21
CA LEU A 51 24.38 14.34 -16.37
C LEU A 51 25.06 15.49 -17.14
N PRO A 52 26.31 15.89 -16.81
CA PRO A 52 26.89 17.12 -17.36
C PRO A 52 27.25 17.09 -18.86
N THR A 53 26.48 17.85 -19.64
CA THR A 53 26.84 18.52 -20.91
C THR A 53 27.19 17.66 -22.15
N ASP A 54 26.29 17.73 -23.14
CA ASP A 54 26.39 17.19 -24.51
C ASP A 54 26.60 15.65 -24.60
N ASP A 55 25.49 14.91 -24.41
CA ASP A 55 25.40 13.47 -24.75
C ASP A 55 25.92 13.22 -26.18
N ILE A 56 26.67 12.12 -26.35
CA ILE A 56 27.30 11.74 -27.61
C ILE A 56 26.27 11.63 -28.73
N ALA A 57 25.03 11.26 -28.42
CA ALA A 57 23.98 11.14 -29.41
C ALA A 57 23.34 12.49 -29.80
N ILE A 58 23.32 13.51 -28.91
CA ILE A 58 23.05 14.92 -29.29
C ILE A 58 24.16 15.44 -30.22
N ILE A 59 25.42 15.18 -29.89
CA ILE A 59 26.57 15.54 -30.75
C ILE A 59 26.42 14.88 -32.13
N VAL A 60 26.08 13.58 -32.18
CA VAL A 60 25.85 12.84 -33.43
C VAL A 60 24.66 13.42 -34.20
N ALA A 61 23.54 13.75 -33.56
CA ALA A 61 22.39 14.38 -34.21
C ALA A 61 22.76 15.76 -34.81
N ARG A 62 23.53 16.58 -34.09
CA ARG A 62 24.05 17.88 -34.53
C ARG A 62 25.01 17.72 -35.73
N VAL A 63 25.89 16.71 -35.71
CA VAL A 63 26.78 16.35 -36.83
C VAL A 63 26.01 15.85 -38.05
N ILE A 64 25.00 14.99 -37.86
CA ILE A 64 24.12 14.51 -38.94
C ILE A 64 23.40 15.70 -39.59
N ARG A 65 22.75 16.57 -38.80
CA ARG A 65 22.05 17.77 -39.31
C ARG A 65 23.00 18.68 -40.10
N ALA A 66 24.23 18.87 -39.64
CA ALA A 66 25.26 19.63 -40.36
C ALA A 66 25.68 18.97 -41.70
N VAL A 67 25.91 17.65 -41.71
CA VAL A 67 26.27 16.89 -42.92
C VAL A 67 25.14 16.91 -43.94
N PHE A 68 23.89 16.69 -43.52
CA PHE A 68 22.71 16.76 -44.39
C PHE A 68 22.54 18.18 -44.99
N GLY A 69 22.80 19.23 -44.21
CA GLY A 69 22.81 20.61 -44.71
C GLY A 69 23.84 20.84 -45.82
N VAL A 70 25.09 20.41 -45.61
CA VAL A 70 26.16 20.51 -46.64
C VAL A 70 25.80 19.70 -47.89
N VAL A 71 25.28 18.49 -47.73
CA VAL A 71 24.89 17.62 -48.85
C VAL A 71 23.71 18.21 -49.63
N GLY A 72 22.71 18.79 -48.95
CA GLY A 72 21.59 19.49 -49.59
C GLY A 72 22.01 20.72 -50.40
N ILE A 73 22.98 21.49 -49.90
CA ILE A 73 23.60 22.61 -50.64
C ILE A 73 24.33 22.09 -51.89
N ILE A 74 25.07 20.99 -51.79
CA ILE A 74 25.75 20.36 -52.94
C ILE A 74 24.72 19.93 -54.01
N PHE A 75 23.63 19.26 -53.63
CA PHE A 75 22.56 18.90 -54.57
C PHE A 75 21.93 20.14 -55.23
N THR A 76 21.68 21.20 -54.48
CA THR A 76 21.15 22.47 -54.99
C THR A 76 22.09 23.08 -56.04
N CYS A 77 23.40 23.14 -55.75
CA CYS A 77 24.42 23.59 -56.68
C CYS A 77 24.51 22.72 -57.94
N LEU A 78 24.36 21.40 -57.83
CA LEU A 78 24.35 20.48 -58.98
C LEU A 78 23.13 20.68 -59.88
N VAL A 79 21.94 20.91 -59.30
CA VAL A 79 20.72 21.24 -60.06
C VAL A 79 20.88 22.57 -60.80
N ILE A 80 21.40 23.61 -60.14
CA ILE A 80 21.67 24.92 -60.76
C ILE A 80 22.70 24.76 -61.91
N TYR A 81 23.81 24.05 -61.66
CA TYR A 81 24.84 23.79 -62.68
C TYR A 81 24.29 23.04 -63.89
N ALA A 82 23.48 22.00 -63.67
CA ALA A 82 22.86 21.25 -64.75
C ALA A 82 21.83 22.09 -65.53
N GLY A 83 21.09 22.99 -64.85
CA GLY A 83 20.22 23.97 -65.48
C GLY A 83 20.98 24.92 -66.41
N PHE A 84 22.06 25.54 -65.93
CA PHE A 84 22.93 26.37 -66.78
C PHE A 84 23.52 25.60 -67.96
N LEU A 85 23.99 24.37 -67.75
CA LEU A 85 24.52 23.53 -68.81
C LEU A 85 23.45 23.19 -69.88
N TYR A 86 22.19 23.00 -69.46
CA TYR A 86 21.06 22.77 -70.35
C TYR A 86 20.72 24.02 -71.18
N PHE A 87 20.60 25.19 -70.54
CA PHE A 87 20.27 26.45 -71.24
C PHE A 87 21.36 26.91 -72.22
N LEU A 88 22.63 26.64 -71.91
CA LEU A 88 23.75 27.00 -72.78
C LEU A 88 23.97 26.03 -73.95
N ALA A 89 23.29 24.87 -73.98
CA ALA A 89 23.53 23.81 -74.95
C ALA A 89 23.12 24.14 -76.40
N ARG A 90 22.26 25.16 -76.63
CA ARG A 90 21.81 25.63 -77.96
C ARG A 90 21.27 24.55 -78.92
N GLY A 91 20.86 23.39 -78.41
CA GLY A 91 20.38 22.25 -79.19
C GLY A 91 21.44 21.21 -79.58
N GLU A 92 22.70 21.37 -79.16
CA GLU A 92 23.72 20.33 -79.34
C GLU A 92 23.43 19.11 -78.45
N PRO A 93 23.53 17.87 -78.97
CA PRO A 93 23.06 16.68 -78.25
C PRO A 93 23.90 16.31 -77.03
N GLU A 94 25.22 16.54 -77.07
CA GLU A 94 26.14 16.14 -76.00
C GLU A 94 25.94 16.92 -74.69
N PRO A 95 25.90 18.27 -74.67
CA PRO A 95 25.64 19.02 -73.44
C PRO A 95 24.25 18.75 -72.86
N VAL A 96 23.22 18.57 -73.71
CA VAL A 96 21.86 18.21 -73.30
C VAL A 96 21.82 16.82 -72.64
N LYS A 97 22.55 15.84 -73.19
CA LYS A 97 22.65 14.49 -72.60
C LYS A 97 23.36 14.53 -71.25
N LYS A 98 24.42 15.34 -71.12
CA LYS A 98 25.17 15.51 -69.87
C LYS A 98 24.35 16.21 -68.78
N SER A 99 23.65 17.30 -69.09
CA SER A 99 22.81 18.01 -68.12
C SER A 99 21.64 17.15 -67.62
N LYS A 100 20.97 16.42 -68.53
CA LYS A 100 19.89 15.48 -68.16
C LYS A 100 20.39 14.37 -67.22
N LYS A 101 21.57 13.81 -67.49
CA LYS A 101 22.17 12.78 -66.62
C LYS A 101 22.44 13.31 -65.21
N ILE A 102 22.98 14.52 -65.07
CA ILE A 102 23.24 15.13 -63.77
C ILE A 102 21.91 15.35 -63.01
N LEU A 103 20.89 15.93 -63.66
CA LEU A 103 19.57 16.12 -63.04
C LEU A 103 18.93 14.80 -62.58
N GLN A 104 18.99 13.75 -63.40
CA GLN A 104 18.48 12.43 -63.03
C GLN A 104 19.19 11.85 -61.80
N GLN A 105 20.52 11.95 -61.74
CA GLN A 105 21.30 11.46 -60.59
C GLN A 105 21.06 12.29 -59.33
N SER A 106 20.91 13.62 -59.45
CA SER A 106 20.57 14.50 -58.33
C SER A 106 19.17 14.23 -57.76
N ILE A 107 18.17 14.01 -58.62
CA ILE A 107 16.79 13.71 -58.18
C ILE A 107 16.71 12.36 -57.46
N VAL A 108 17.37 11.31 -57.97
CA VAL A 108 17.40 10.00 -57.30
C VAL A 108 18.08 10.08 -55.94
N GLY A 109 19.20 10.82 -55.82
CA GLY A 109 19.86 11.04 -54.53
C GLY A 109 18.99 11.79 -53.52
N LEU A 110 18.22 12.79 -53.97
CA LEU A 110 17.28 13.54 -53.14
C LEU A 110 16.11 12.65 -52.63
N ILE A 111 15.56 11.80 -53.49
CA ILE A 111 14.48 10.87 -53.12
C ILE A 111 14.98 9.88 -52.05
N ILE A 112 16.16 9.29 -52.23
CA ILE A 112 16.75 8.36 -51.24
C ILE A 112 16.96 9.06 -49.90
N MET A 113 17.43 10.31 -49.90
CA MET A 113 17.64 11.11 -48.69
C MET A 113 16.33 11.32 -47.90
N PHE A 114 15.25 11.73 -48.58
CA PHE A 114 13.95 11.94 -47.92
C PHE A 114 13.29 10.62 -47.49
N SER A 115 13.44 9.55 -48.26
CA SER A 115 12.95 8.22 -47.87
C SER A 115 13.66 7.69 -46.63
N ALA A 116 14.99 7.84 -46.54
CA ALA A 116 15.76 7.45 -45.35
C ALA A 116 15.33 8.25 -44.12
N TYR A 117 15.19 9.58 -44.25
CA TYR A 117 14.72 10.43 -43.16
C TYR A 117 13.32 10.02 -42.68
N GLY A 118 12.36 9.82 -43.59
CA GLY A 118 11.00 9.41 -43.24
C GLY A 118 10.90 8.02 -42.59
N ILE A 119 11.75 7.07 -42.99
CA ILE A 119 11.83 5.75 -42.33
C ILE A 119 12.44 5.87 -40.94
N THR A 120 13.51 6.65 -40.77
CA THR A 120 14.14 6.86 -39.45
C THR A 120 13.20 7.58 -38.50
N THR A 121 12.49 8.63 -38.92
CA THR A 121 11.49 9.28 -38.07
C THR A 121 10.35 8.32 -37.74
N PHE A 122 9.78 7.62 -38.72
CA PHE A 122 8.70 6.65 -38.46
C PHE A 122 9.09 5.55 -37.45
N ILE A 123 10.32 5.03 -37.51
CA ILE A 123 10.79 4.03 -36.53
C ILE A 123 11.00 4.67 -35.15
N LEU A 124 11.58 5.87 -35.08
CA LEU A 124 11.76 6.58 -33.82
C LEU A 124 10.43 6.97 -33.18
N ASP A 125 9.47 7.47 -33.96
CA ASP A 125 8.13 7.83 -33.48
C ASP A 125 7.40 6.61 -32.91
N ARG A 126 7.60 5.40 -33.49
CA ARG A 126 7.02 4.14 -33.00
C ARG A 126 7.71 3.59 -31.75
N LEU A 127 9.02 3.80 -31.62
CA LEU A 127 9.76 3.46 -30.40
C LEU A 127 9.48 4.46 -29.27
N LEU A 128 9.28 5.74 -29.60
CA LEU A 128 8.83 6.76 -28.66
C LEU A 128 7.39 6.49 -28.22
N GLU A 129 6.46 6.20 -29.14
CA GLU A 129 5.08 5.80 -28.81
C GLU A 129 5.08 4.62 -27.83
N ALA A 130 5.88 3.58 -28.07
CA ALA A 130 6.01 2.42 -27.18
C ALA A 130 6.74 2.68 -25.83
N VAL A 131 7.38 3.84 -25.65
CA VAL A 131 8.03 4.24 -24.39
C VAL A 131 7.20 5.28 -23.64
N PHE A 132 6.56 6.22 -24.35
CA PHE A 132 5.80 7.33 -23.79
C PHE A 132 4.31 7.03 -23.59
N THR A 133 3.76 5.91 -24.09
CA THR A 133 2.51 5.37 -23.53
C THR A 133 2.71 4.72 -22.15
N GLY A 134 3.94 4.67 -21.64
CA GLY A 134 4.29 4.22 -20.28
C GLY A 134 4.41 5.34 -19.24
N ASP A 135 4.15 6.61 -19.58
CA ASP A 135 4.48 7.77 -18.71
C ASP A 135 3.53 7.97 -17.50
N ILE A 136 2.54 7.11 -17.32
CA ILE A 136 1.77 6.96 -16.05
C ILE A 136 2.14 5.68 -15.31
N ALA A 137 2.82 4.74 -15.98
CA ALA A 137 3.24 3.46 -15.42
C ALA A 137 4.68 3.51 -14.89
N ALA A 138 5.58 4.31 -15.48
CA ALA A 138 6.99 4.32 -15.11
C ALA A 138 7.30 4.99 -13.76
N THR A 139 6.52 6.00 -13.36
CA THR A 139 6.55 6.53 -11.99
C THR A 139 5.82 5.60 -11.03
N ALA A 140 4.64 5.09 -11.40
CA ALA A 140 3.94 4.09 -10.60
C ALA A 140 4.82 2.85 -10.30
N GLU A 141 5.48 2.24 -11.29
CA GLU A 141 6.40 1.10 -11.12
C GLU A 141 7.63 1.39 -10.25
N ALA A 142 7.98 2.66 -10.01
CA ALA A 142 9.09 3.04 -9.13
C ALA A 142 8.71 3.07 -7.64
N TYR A 143 7.42 3.22 -7.32
CA TYR A 143 6.88 3.27 -5.94
C TYR A 143 5.86 2.15 -5.63
N SER A 144 5.34 1.48 -6.66
CA SER A 144 4.35 0.41 -6.55
C SER A 144 5.03 -0.89 -6.14
N GLU A 145 4.84 -1.28 -4.88
CA GLU A 145 5.04 -2.66 -4.48
C GLU A 145 4.02 -3.56 -5.20
N PRO A 146 4.44 -4.66 -5.86
CA PRO A 146 3.52 -5.51 -6.60
C PRO A 146 2.48 -6.13 -5.66
N LEU A 147 1.25 -6.29 -6.18
CA LEU A 147 0.11 -6.92 -5.49
C LEU A 147 -0.09 -6.44 -4.05
N SER A 148 0.09 -5.14 -3.77
CA SER A 148 -0.02 -4.61 -2.40
C SER A 148 -1.37 -3.97 -2.06
N GLY A 149 -2.19 -3.57 -3.04
CA GLY A 149 -3.42 -2.80 -2.78
C GLY A 149 -4.52 -3.55 -2.00
N ALA A 150 -4.45 -4.89 -1.94
CA ALA A 150 -5.47 -5.67 -1.26
C ALA A 150 -5.45 -5.54 0.29
N LEU A 151 -4.35 -5.06 0.88
CA LEU A 151 -4.27 -4.73 2.30
C LEU A 151 -4.89 -3.35 2.54
N GLY A 152 -5.94 -3.35 3.35
CA GLY A 152 -6.72 -2.16 3.71
C GLY A 152 -7.72 -1.74 2.65
N GLY A 153 -7.30 -1.59 1.40
CA GLY A 153 -8.20 -1.30 0.28
C GLY A 153 -9.10 -2.47 -0.12
N GLY A 154 -8.56 -3.69 -0.06
CA GLY A 154 -9.23 -4.93 -0.47
C GLY A 154 -9.81 -5.74 0.70
N VAL A 155 -9.76 -7.07 0.56
CA VAL A 155 -10.35 -8.06 1.49
C VAL A 155 -9.52 -8.32 2.74
N ILE A 156 -8.26 -7.85 2.78
CA ILE A 156 -7.30 -8.09 3.87
C ILE A 156 -7.33 -6.90 4.84
N ASP A 157 -7.46 -7.19 6.14
CA ASP A 157 -7.46 -6.20 7.22
C ASP A 157 -6.07 -6.01 7.84
N ASP A 158 -5.33 -7.10 8.09
CA ASP A 158 -3.98 -7.07 8.66
C ASP A 158 -3.22 -8.36 8.31
N HIS A 159 -1.90 -8.36 8.44
CA HIS A 159 -1.09 -9.58 8.37
C HIS A 159 0.19 -9.48 9.19
N TYR A 160 0.72 -10.64 9.58
CA TYR A 160 2.00 -10.77 10.28
C TYR A 160 2.86 -11.85 9.60
N PRO A 161 4.19 -11.69 9.48
CA PRO A 161 4.97 -10.49 9.77
C PRO A 161 4.51 -9.27 8.95
N GLU A 162 4.76 -8.08 9.50
CA GLU A 162 4.45 -6.80 8.85
C GLU A 162 5.24 -6.65 7.54
N ARG A 163 4.70 -5.87 6.60
CA ARG A 163 5.30 -5.67 5.28
C ARG A 163 6.66 -4.98 5.41
N ASN A 164 7.67 -5.54 4.74
CA ASN A 164 9.07 -5.11 4.78
C ASN A 164 9.72 -5.15 6.19
N ALA A 165 9.12 -5.88 7.14
CA ALA A 165 9.69 -6.09 8.46
C ALA A 165 11.06 -6.78 8.38
N GLN A 166 11.94 -6.42 9.32
CA GLN A 166 13.30 -6.94 9.46
C GLN A 166 13.45 -7.71 10.77
N ASP A 167 14.56 -8.43 10.91
CA ASP A 167 14.93 -9.23 12.09
C ASP A 167 13.90 -10.31 12.50
N ILE A 168 13.00 -10.72 11.60
CA ILE A 168 11.94 -11.69 11.91
C ILE A 168 12.53 -13.07 12.27
N PRO A 169 12.12 -13.71 13.38
CA PRO A 169 12.72 -14.96 13.83
C PRO A 169 12.35 -16.15 12.94
N ARG A 170 13.23 -17.15 12.90
CA ARG A 170 13.10 -18.30 12.00
C ARG A 170 11.98 -19.28 12.35
N ASN A 171 11.48 -19.24 13.58
CA ASN A 171 10.32 -19.99 14.07
C ASN A 171 9.02 -19.16 14.08
N THR A 172 9.00 -18.02 13.38
CA THR A 172 7.79 -17.19 13.24
C THR A 172 6.67 -17.94 12.51
N ARG A 173 5.44 -17.67 12.91
CA ARG A 173 4.21 -17.98 12.18
C ARG A 173 3.78 -16.80 11.32
N ILE A 174 3.03 -17.10 10.28
CA ILE A 174 2.46 -16.09 9.37
C ILE A 174 0.96 -16.01 9.63
N PHE A 175 0.44 -14.82 9.90
CA PHE A 175 -0.98 -14.56 10.17
C PHE A 175 -1.58 -13.71 9.05
N VAL A 176 -2.83 -13.96 8.68
CA VAL A 176 -3.61 -13.11 7.77
C VAL A 176 -5.01 -12.93 8.34
N SER A 177 -5.42 -11.68 8.54
CA SER A 177 -6.78 -11.29 8.90
C SER A 177 -7.52 -10.78 7.67
N PHE A 178 -8.68 -11.36 7.40
CA PHE A 178 -9.62 -10.96 6.37
C PHE A 178 -10.81 -10.22 7.00
N LYS A 179 -11.39 -9.29 6.24
CA LYS A 179 -12.57 -8.51 6.67
C LYS A 179 -13.84 -9.36 6.70
N GLU A 180 -13.90 -10.35 5.82
CA GLU A 180 -15.01 -11.28 5.65
C GLU A 180 -14.53 -12.72 5.89
N ALA A 181 -15.46 -13.61 6.25
CA ALA A 181 -15.15 -15.02 6.47
C ALA A 181 -14.71 -15.69 5.16
N ILE A 182 -13.64 -16.49 5.22
CA ILE A 182 -13.04 -17.24 4.11
C ILE A 182 -13.39 -18.72 4.24
N ASP A 183 -13.68 -19.39 3.13
CA ASP A 183 -13.89 -20.84 3.12
C ASP A 183 -12.56 -21.55 3.44
N PRO A 184 -12.45 -22.30 4.55
CA PRO A 184 -11.22 -23.02 4.88
C PRO A 184 -10.85 -24.06 3.81
N ALA A 185 -11.80 -24.55 3.00
CA ALA A 185 -11.49 -25.44 1.87
C ALA A 185 -10.70 -24.76 0.76
N SER A 186 -10.76 -23.44 0.65
CA SER A 186 -9.89 -22.69 -0.27
C SER A 186 -8.45 -22.60 0.26
N LEU A 187 -8.22 -22.66 1.57
CA LEU A 187 -6.89 -22.49 2.20
C LEU A 187 -6.23 -23.80 2.68
N ILE A 188 -6.99 -24.88 2.85
CA ILE A 188 -6.53 -26.14 3.45
C ILE A 188 -6.77 -27.32 2.48
N GLU A 189 -5.71 -28.05 2.13
CA GLU A 189 -5.80 -29.18 1.21
C GLU A 189 -6.66 -30.31 1.79
N GLY A 190 -7.72 -30.69 1.06
CA GLY A 190 -8.57 -31.82 1.41
C GLY A 190 -9.63 -31.54 2.50
N TYR A 191 -9.77 -30.30 2.97
CA TYR A 191 -10.70 -29.91 4.04
C TYR A 191 -12.16 -30.32 3.77
N GLU A 192 -12.65 -30.17 2.52
CA GLU A 192 -14.00 -30.64 2.12
C GLU A 192 -14.28 -32.11 2.48
N SER A 193 -13.25 -32.95 2.44
CA SER A 193 -13.32 -34.39 2.72
C SER A 193 -12.98 -34.73 4.17
N ASN A 194 -12.24 -33.86 4.86
CA ASN A 194 -11.79 -34.06 6.23
C ASN A 194 -11.65 -32.70 6.96
N PRO A 195 -12.63 -32.29 7.79
CA PRO A 195 -12.53 -31.06 8.58
C PRO A 195 -11.39 -31.03 9.62
N ASP A 196 -10.75 -32.18 9.89
CA ASP A 196 -9.54 -32.29 10.71
C ASP A 196 -8.23 -32.13 9.88
N ALA A 197 -8.33 -31.75 8.59
CA ALA A 197 -7.17 -31.47 7.74
C ALA A 197 -6.55 -30.11 8.09
N THR A 198 -5.23 -30.00 7.94
CA THR A 198 -4.45 -28.79 8.25
C THR A 198 -3.36 -28.48 7.23
N ASP A 199 -3.15 -29.32 6.22
CA ASP A 199 -2.05 -29.13 5.26
C ASP A 199 -2.39 -27.97 4.31
N LEU A 200 -1.42 -27.11 3.97
CA LEU A 200 -1.66 -25.87 3.22
C LEU A 200 -2.10 -26.11 1.78
N ASN A 201 -3.17 -25.44 1.34
CA ASN A 201 -3.49 -25.38 -0.09
C ASN A 201 -2.51 -24.46 -0.85
N ILE A 202 -1.53 -25.09 -1.50
CA ILE A 202 -0.47 -24.41 -2.26
C ILE A 202 -0.95 -23.75 -3.58
N ASP A 203 -2.17 -24.03 -4.04
CA ASP A 203 -2.77 -23.27 -5.16
C ASP A 203 -3.24 -21.88 -4.69
N SER A 204 -3.52 -21.72 -3.39
CA SER A 204 -4.05 -20.50 -2.76
C SER A 204 -3.01 -19.65 -2.03
N VAL A 205 -2.00 -20.29 -1.40
CA VAL A 205 -0.96 -19.60 -0.63
C VAL A 205 0.41 -20.15 -0.94
N LEU A 206 1.35 -19.26 -1.23
CA LEU A 206 2.74 -19.58 -1.54
C LEU A 206 3.67 -18.86 -0.56
N ILE A 207 4.53 -19.61 0.14
CA ILE A 207 5.55 -19.07 1.06
C ILE A 207 6.92 -19.52 0.54
N TYR A 208 7.79 -18.59 0.14
CA TYR A 208 9.09 -18.92 -0.48
C TYR A 208 10.21 -17.91 -0.17
N PRO A 209 11.49 -18.33 -0.23
CA PRO A 209 12.61 -17.38 -0.23
C PRO A 209 12.55 -16.47 -1.47
N THR A 210 12.50 -15.15 -1.28
CA THR A 210 12.28 -14.16 -2.35
C THR A 210 13.28 -14.31 -3.49
N ALA A 211 14.54 -14.62 -3.18
CA ALA A 211 15.61 -14.78 -4.17
C ALA A 211 15.48 -16.04 -5.05
N ASP A 212 14.72 -17.04 -4.60
CA ASP A 212 14.50 -18.31 -5.30
C ASP A 212 13.16 -18.35 -6.06
N GLY A 213 12.21 -17.49 -5.69
CA GLY A 213 10.91 -17.32 -6.33
C GLY A 213 9.89 -18.42 -6.04
N SER A 214 8.65 -18.23 -6.49
CA SER A 214 7.50 -19.11 -6.21
C SER A 214 7.68 -20.58 -6.62
N GLY A 215 8.58 -20.86 -7.58
CA GLY A 215 9.01 -22.23 -7.92
C GLY A 215 9.78 -22.97 -6.80
N LYS A 216 9.99 -22.32 -5.65
CA LYS A 216 10.56 -22.84 -4.40
C LYS A 216 9.68 -22.59 -3.18
N ALA A 217 8.37 -22.45 -3.39
CA ALA A 217 7.40 -22.47 -2.30
C ALA A 217 7.49 -23.76 -1.48
N LEU A 218 7.19 -23.64 -0.18
CA LEU A 218 6.96 -24.75 0.72
C LEU A 218 5.83 -25.65 0.19
N SER A 219 5.95 -26.97 0.34
CA SER A 219 4.86 -27.89 0.00
C SER A 219 3.76 -27.89 1.07
N SER A 220 2.58 -28.37 0.69
CA SER A 220 1.37 -28.52 1.52
C SER A 220 1.66 -29.11 2.91
N ASP A 221 2.48 -30.17 2.97
CA ASP A 221 2.88 -30.87 4.20
C ASP A 221 3.96 -30.16 5.04
N GLN A 222 4.46 -29.00 4.59
CA GLN A 222 5.46 -28.19 5.30
C GLN A 222 4.86 -27.00 6.05
N VAL A 223 3.56 -26.75 5.94
CA VAL A 223 2.87 -25.63 6.59
C VAL A 223 1.54 -26.13 7.16
N VAL A 224 1.39 -26.03 8.48
CA VAL A 224 0.15 -26.32 9.19
C VAL A 224 -0.71 -25.07 9.18
N THR A 225 -1.94 -25.19 8.71
CA THR A 225 -2.91 -24.10 8.57
C THR A 225 -4.03 -24.25 9.58
N THR A 226 -4.26 -23.22 10.37
CA THR A 226 -5.34 -23.14 11.38
C THR A 226 -6.05 -21.80 11.28
N PHE A 227 -7.23 -21.68 11.90
CA PHE A 227 -8.07 -20.49 11.79
C PHE A 227 -8.95 -20.28 13.02
N ASP A 228 -9.44 -19.06 13.19
CA ASP A 228 -10.30 -18.64 14.31
C ASP A 228 -11.76 -19.14 14.18
N GLU A 229 -12.58 -18.90 15.20
CA GLU A 229 -13.98 -19.33 15.21
C GLU A 229 -14.84 -18.66 14.11
N GLU A 230 -14.51 -17.44 13.69
CA GLU A 230 -15.24 -16.70 12.64
C GLU A 230 -14.72 -16.96 11.21
N GLN A 231 -13.66 -17.77 11.03
CA GLN A 231 -13.01 -18.03 9.75
C GLN A 231 -12.51 -16.74 9.05
N LYS A 232 -12.05 -15.76 9.83
CA LYS A 232 -11.52 -14.48 9.36
C LYS A 232 -10.02 -14.37 9.55
N VAL A 233 -9.43 -15.08 10.51
CA VAL A 233 -8.00 -15.01 10.81
C VAL A 233 -7.38 -16.39 10.63
N PHE A 234 -6.42 -16.48 9.72
CA PHE A 234 -5.71 -17.72 9.41
C PHE A 234 -4.26 -17.63 9.89
N VAL A 235 -3.76 -18.74 10.39
CA VAL A 235 -2.38 -18.95 10.83
C VAL A 235 -1.76 -20.02 9.94
N PHE A 236 -0.63 -19.66 9.33
CA PHE A 236 0.23 -20.55 8.58
C PHE A 236 1.50 -20.78 9.40
N ASP A 237 1.65 -21.99 9.95
CA ASP A 237 2.73 -22.42 10.84
C ASP A 237 3.73 -23.32 10.08
N PRO A 238 4.92 -22.81 9.68
CA PRO A 238 5.92 -23.61 8.98
C PRO A 238 6.49 -24.71 9.89
N VAL A 239 6.31 -25.97 9.49
CA VAL A 239 6.74 -27.17 10.23
C VAL A 239 8.26 -27.21 10.48
N GLY A 240 9.03 -26.46 9.68
CA GLY A 240 10.47 -26.29 9.87
C GLY A 240 10.86 -24.82 9.77
N TYR A 241 11.88 -24.45 10.55
CA TYR A 241 12.41 -23.09 10.62
C TYR A 241 12.69 -22.49 9.24
N LEU A 242 12.15 -21.29 9.00
CA LEU A 242 12.42 -20.47 7.83
C LEU A 242 13.90 -20.01 7.78
N GLY A 243 14.29 -19.38 6.68
CA GLY A 243 15.59 -18.73 6.53
C GLY A 243 16.79 -19.67 6.66
N SER A 244 17.88 -19.16 7.22
CA SER A 244 19.14 -19.88 7.39
C SER A 244 19.79 -19.48 8.71
N ALA A 245 20.43 -20.43 9.40
CA ALA A 245 21.22 -20.13 10.59
C ALA A 245 22.55 -19.40 10.29
N ASP A 246 22.93 -19.26 9.02
CA ASP A 246 24.22 -18.68 8.60
C ASP A 246 24.11 -17.24 8.06
N LYS A 247 22.91 -16.80 7.66
CA LYS A 247 22.64 -15.46 7.09
C LYS A 247 21.15 -15.15 7.06
N ASP A 248 20.83 -13.86 7.05
CA ASP A 248 19.48 -13.34 6.88
C ASP A 248 18.97 -13.58 5.45
N MET A 249 17.65 -13.74 5.32
CA MET A 249 17.00 -14.14 4.06
C MET A 249 15.59 -13.54 3.93
N ASN A 250 15.35 -12.78 2.87
CA ASN A 250 14.01 -12.31 2.53
C ASN A 250 13.10 -13.48 2.10
N TYR A 251 11.89 -13.49 2.65
CA TYR A 251 10.78 -14.34 2.26
C TYR A 251 9.68 -13.50 1.61
N THR A 252 8.96 -14.14 0.69
CA THR A 252 7.74 -13.63 0.08
C THR A 252 6.58 -14.54 0.45
N VAL A 253 5.44 -13.94 0.75
CA VAL A 253 4.16 -14.64 0.87
C VAL A 253 3.24 -14.09 -0.22
N THR A 254 2.61 -14.99 -0.98
CA THR A 254 1.65 -14.66 -2.03
C THR A 254 0.32 -15.34 -1.71
N LEU A 255 -0.75 -14.57 -1.65
CA LEU A 255 -2.14 -15.03 -1.62
C LEU A 255 -2.68 -14.94 -3.06
N THR A 256 -3.05 -16.07 -3.65
CA THR A 256 -3.48 -16.13 -5.04
C THR A 256 -4.99 -15.84 -5.17
N THR A 257 -5.45 -15.74 -6.41
CA THR A 257 -6.87 -15.55 -6.75
C THR A 257 -7.77 -16.75 -6.42
N GLU A 258 -7.21 -17.89 -5.99
CA GLU A 258 -7.99 -19.12 -5.69
C GLU A 258 -8.61 -19.10 -4.28
N ILE A 259 -8.32 -18.09 -3.44
CA ILE A 259 -8.97 -17.91 -2.13
C ILE A 259 -10.44 -17.52 -2.32
N GLN A 260 -11.35 -18.21 -1.63
CA GLN A 260 -12.80 -18.00 -1.71
C GLN A 260 -13.38 -17.59 -0.35
N LYS A 261 -14.34 -16.67 -0.37
CA LYS A 261 -15.14 -16.30 0.81
C LYS A 261 -16.06 -17.46 1.21
N ALA A 262 -16.52 -17.46 2.45
CA ALA A 262 -17.41 -18.50 2.99
C ALA A 262 -18.79 -18.58 2.29
N ASP A 263 -19.15 -17.61 1.45
CA ASP A 263 -20.33 -17.66 0.57
C ASP A 263 -20.07 -18.31 -0.81
N GLY A 264 -18.82 -18.68 -1.09
CA GLY A 264 -18.35 -19.27 -2.35
C GLY A 264 -18.00 -18.27 -3.45
N SER A 265 -17.93 -16.97 -3.15
CA SER A 265 -17.40 -15.94 -4.07
C SER A 265 -15.88 -15.79 -3.96
N ASP A 266 -15.23 -15.29 -5.00
CA ASP A 266 -13.78 -15.05 -4.99
C ASP A 266 -13.42 -13.96 -3.97
N ALA A 267 -12.36 -14.15 -3.18
CA ALA A 267 -11.93 -13.17 -2.18
C ALA A 267 -11.31 -11.92 -2.83
N PHE A 268 -10.54 -12.12 -3.91
CA PHE A 268 -9.84 -11.07 -4.64
C PHE A 268 -10.64 -10.61 -5.87
N THR A 269 -11.28 -9.44 -5.76
CA THR A 269 -12.18 -8.89 -6.80
C THR A 269 -11.84 -7.43 -7.15
N GLY A 270 -12.38 -6.93 -8.27
CA GLY A 270 -12.24 -5.53 -8.67
C GLY A 270 -10.78 -5.11 -8.92
N ALA A 271 -10.38 -3.97 -8.38
CA ALA A 271 -9.01 -3.45 -8.47
C ALA A 271 -7.95 -4.39 -7.86
N TYR A 272 -8.37 -5.27 -6.95
CA TYR A 272 -7.50 -6.20 -6.22
C TYR A 272 -7.60 -7.64 -6.74
N SER A 273 -8.21 -7.85 -7.91
CA SER A 273 -8.41 -9.17 -8.55
C SER A 273 -7.14 -9.90 -8.98
N SER A 274 -5.95 -9.38 -8.66
CA SER A 274 -4.66 -10.00 -8.96
C SER A 274 -4.04 -10.77 -7.78
N GLY A 275 -4.73 -10.83 -6.64
CA GLY A 275 -4.23 -11.42 -5.39
C GLY A 275 -3.46 -10.41 -4.54
N TYR A 276 -2.66 -10.91 -3.60
CA TYR A 276 -1.84 -10.12 -2.68
C TYR A 276 -0.45 -10.71 -2.52
N GLU A 277 0.60 -9.89 -2.44
CA GLU A 277 1.93 -10.35 -2.01
C GLU A 277 2.66 -9.35 -1.12
N TRP A 278 3.47 -9.84 -0.19
CA TRP A 278 4.36 -9.03 0.63
C TRP A 278 5.67 -9.76 0.93
N THR A 279 6.67 -9.00 1.37
CA THR A 279 7.99 -9.51 1.74
C THR A 279 8.39 -9.11 3.15
N PHE A 280 9.22 -9.92 3.80
CA PHE A 280 9.89 -9.63 5.08
C PHE A 280 11.25 -10.33 5.14
N GLU A 281 12.17 -9.85 5.98
CA GLU A 281 13.50 -10.44 6.18
C GLU A 281 13.52 -11.35 7.42
N VAL A 282 13.83 -12.63 7.21
CA VAL A 282 14.03 -13.62 8.27
C VAL A 282 15.51 -13.60 8.70
N SER A 283 15.76 -13.43 9.99
CA SER A 283 17.10 -13.37 10.60
C SER A 283 17.78 -14.75 10.73
N THR A 284 18.97 -14.80 11.32
CA THR A 284 19.64 -16.07 11.70
C THR A 284 19.08 -16.74 12.94
N GLU A 285 18.36 -16.00 13.78
CA GLU A 285 17.98 -16.41 15.13
C GLU A 285 16.62 -17.09 15.19
N ILE A 286 16.38 -17.81 16.29
CA ILE A 286 15.03 -18.24 16.70
C ILE A 286 14.62 -17.40 17.90
N ASP A 287 13.34 -17.10 17.99
CA ASP A 287 12.80 -16.40 19.14
C ASP A 287 12.39 -17.39 20.22
N LEU A 288 12.88 -17.10 21.43
CA LEU A 288 12.68 -17.82 22.67
C LEU A 288 12.36 -16.82 23.80
N THR A 289 11.78 -15.67 23.44
CA THR A 289 11.37 -14.61 24.35
C THR A 289 9.89 -14.85 24.68
N PRO A 290 9.52 -15.11 25.95
CA PRO A 290 8.11 -15.16 26.32
C PRO A 290 7.43 -13.81 26.10
N PRO A 291 6.20 -13.77 25.55
CA PRO A 291 5.43 -12.55 25.52
C PRO A 291 4.97 -12.19 26.93
N TYR A 292 4.84 -10.90 27.22
CA TYR A 292 4.30 -10.40 28.49
C TYR A 292 3.25 -9.31 28.25
N ILE A 293 2.44 -9.02 29.28
CA ILE A 293 1.39 -8.01 29.19
C ILE A 293 1.97 -6.62 29.52
N THR A 294 1.94 -5.72 28.54
CA THR A 294 2.45 -4.35 28.67
C THR A 294 1.45 -3.44 29.38
N SER A 295 0.15 -3.62 29.14
CA SER A 295 -0.92 -2.89 29.81
C SER A 295 -2.29 -3.58 29.68
N VAL A 296 -3.20 -3.24 30.60
CA VAL A 296 -4.60 -3.66 30.54
C VAL A 296 -5.55 -2.48 30.75
N ILE A 297 -6.71 -2.57 30.10
CA ILE A 297 -7.87 -1.72 30.33
C ILE A 297 -9.02 -2.65 30.77
N PRO A 298 -9.77 -2.34 31.84
CA PRO A 298 -9.43 -1.42 32.91
C PRO A 298 -8.12 -1.79 33.62
N LYS A 299 -7.44 -0.79 34.18
CA LYS A 299 -6.21 -0.98 34.98
C LYS A 299 -6.53 -1.70 36.30
N GLN A 300 -5.53 -2.34 36.91
CA GLN A 300 -5.65 -2.96 38.24
C GLN A 300 -6.23 -1.97 39.27
N ASP A 301 -7.22 -2.45 40.03
CA ASP A 301 -8.00 -1.74 41.05
C ASP A 301 -8.75 -0.48 40.55
N ALA A 302 -8.92 -0.32 39.23
CA ALA A 302 -9.73 0.74 38.65
C ALA A 302 -11.21 0.58 39.02
N LYS A 303 -11.94 1.70 38.95
CA LYS A 303 -13.39 1.75 39.16
C LYS A 303 -14.03 2.39 37.93
N GLU A 304 -14.64 1.56 37.08
CA GLU A 304 -15.08 1.97 35.75
C GLU A 304 -16.60 1.89 35.54
N PRO A 305 -17.16 2.75 34.69
CA PRO A 305 -18.47 2.57 34.06
C PRO A 305 -18.63 1.18 33.43
N ARG A 306 -19.82 0.60 33.54
CA ARG A 306 -20.02 -0.82 33.23
C ARG A 306 -20.01 -1.16 31.73
N ASN A 307 -20.01 -0.17 30.85
CA ASN A 307 -19.86 -0.33 29.39
C ASN A 307 -18.38 -0.34 28.93
N VAL A 308 -17.42 -0.30 29.84
CA VAL A 308 -16.00 -0.43 29.50
C VAL A 308 -15.70 -1.80 28.87
N THR A 309 -15.02 -1.79 27.72
CA THR A 309 -14.39 -2.95 27.08
C THR A 309 -13.14 -3.33 27.85
N ILE A 310 -12.86 -4.63 27.95
CA ILE A 310 -11.60 -5.10 28.53
C ILE A 310 -10.58 -5.26 27.39
N GLU A 311 -9.42 -4.62 27.50
CA GLU A 311 -8.29 -4.79 26.57
C GLU A 311 -7.05 -5.33 27.28
N ILE A 312 -6.29 -6.16 26.56
CA ILE A 312 -4.99 -6.69 26.96
C ILE A 312 -4.01 -6.36 25.85
N ASN A 313 -2.95 -5.62 26.18
CA ASN A 313 -1.86 -5.30 25.25
C ASN A 313 -0.63 -6.13 25.62
N PHE A 314 -0.01 -6.73 24.61
CA PHE A 314 1.15 -7.62 24.75
C PHE A 314 2.44 -6.92 24.30
N SER A 315 3.59 -7.55 24.56
CA SER A 315 4.91 -7.10 24.09
C SER A 315 5.08 -7.23 22.57
N GLU A 316 4.37 -8.19 21.97
CA GLU A 316 4.53 -8.59 20.58
C GLU A 316 3.25 -9.22 20.00
N ALA A 317 3.36 -9.76 18.78
CA ALA A 317 2.26 -10.41 18.08
C ALA A 317 1.91 -11.76 18.73
N MET A 318 0.66 -11.88 19.20
CA MET A 318 0.11 -13.10 19.77
C MET A 318 -0.50 -14.00 18.70
N ASP A 319 -0.47 -15.31 18.91
CA ASP A 319 -1.18 -16.26 18.05
C ASP A 319 -2.69 -16.01 18.11
N PRO A 320 -3.35 -15.67 16.98
CA PRO A 320 -4.75 -15.28 16.96
C PRO A 320 -5.68 -16.46 17.31
N VAL A 321 -5.32 -17.69 16.97
CA VAL A 321 -6.14 -18.89 17.24
C VAL A 321 -6.04 -19.31 18.70
N ALA A 322 -4.93 -18.98 19.38
CA ALA A 322 -4.78 -19.17 20.83
C ALA A 322 -5.42 -18.05 21.67
N SER A 323 -5.74 -16.89 21.08
CA SER A 323 -6.12 -15.67 21.79
C SER A 323 -7.51 -15.10 21.48
N THR A 324 -8.18 -15.59 20.43
CA THR A 324 -9.55 -15.21 20.04
C THR A 324 -10.56 -16.35 20.22
N GLY A 325 -11.85 -15.99 20.21
CA GLY A 325 -12.98 -16.93 20.28
C GLY A 325 -14.02 -16.53 21.30
N SER A 326 -15.09 -17.31 21.41
CA SER A 326 -16.24 -16.97 22.24
C SER A 326 -16.40 -17.85 23.49
N TYR A 327 -16.82 -17.24 24.60
CA TYR A 327 -17.34 -17.94 25.78
C TYR A 327 -18.85 -17.71 25.85
N LEU A 328 -19.63 -18.62 25.24
CA LEU A 328 -21.08 -18.58 25.23
C LEU A 328 -21.59 -19.93 25.73
N VAL A 329 -22.32 -19.99 26.84
CA VAL A 329 -22.66 -21.27 27.51
C VAL A 329 -23.58 -22.16 26.64
N SER A 330 -24.25 -21.57 25.67
CA SER A 330 -25.04 -22.25 24.63
C SER A 330 -24.21 -22.92 23.52
N GLU A 331 -22.97 -22.48 23.30
CA GLU A 331 -22.17 -22.80 22.12
C GLU A 331 -20.86 -23.49 22.54
N LYS A 332 -20.32 -24.35 21.67
CA LYS A 332 -19.19 -25.23 22.01
C LYS A 332 -18.31 -25.50 20.79
N PRO A 333 -16.97 -25.57 20.94
CA PRO A 333 -16.20 -25.48 22.21
C PRO A 333 -16.26 -24.11 22.88
N LEU A 334 -15.90 -24.04 24.17
CA LEU A 334 -15.84 -22.78 24.91
C LEU A 334 -14.39 -22.27 24.86
N PHE A 335 -14.17 -21.04 24.42
CA PHE A 335 -12.87 -20.40 24.57
C PHE A 335 -12.55 -20.15 26.05
N THR A 336 -11.35 -20.52 26.51
CA THR A 336 -10.98 -20.37 27.94
C THR A 336 -9.54 -19.94 28.20
N ASN A 337 -8.78 -19.55 27.17
CA ASN A 337 -7.39 -19.09 27.32
C ASN A 337 -7.35 -17.69 27.99
N ILE A 338 -8.39 -16.89 27.77
CA ILE A 338 -8.71 -15.71 28.57
C ILE A 338 -10.11 -15.90 29.19
N GLN A 339 -10.29 -15.46 30.43
CA GLN A 339 -11.55 -15.59 31.18
C GLN A 339 -11.84 -14.32 32.00
N VAL A 340 -13.12 -13.95 32.12
CA VAL A 340 -13.61 -12.75 32.81
C VAL A 340 -14.67 -13.16 33.81
N PHE A 341 -14.35 -13.12 35.10
CA PHE A 341 -15.22 -13.64 36.16
C PHE A 341 -15.98 -12.53 36.89
N ASP A 342 -17.22 -12.84 37.23
CA ASP A 342 -18.07 -12.05 38.13
C ASP A 342 -17.70 -12.26 39.62
N GLU A 343 -18.29 -11.47 40.53
CA GLU A 343 -18.05 -11.59 41.99
C GLU A 343 -18.47 -12.96 42.56
N SER A 344 -19.37 -13.69 41.88
CA SER A 344 -19.77 -15.05 42.24
C SER A 344 -18.81 -16.12 41.69
N GLY A 345 -17.81 -15.75 40.89
CA GLY A 345 -16.89 -16.66 40.21
C GLY A 345 -17.46 -17.34 38.96
N LYS A 346 -18.61 -16.89 38.43
CA LYS A 346 -19.11 -17.32 37.11
C LYS A 346 -18.32 -16.57 36.03
N ASN A 347 -17.92 -17.26 34.96
CA ASN A 347 -17.37 -16.61 33.77
C ASN A 347 -18.49 -15.84 33.05
N VAL A 348 -18.20 -14.60 32.65
CA VAL A 348 -19.07 -13.69 31.90
C VAL A 348 -19.08 -14.14 30.44
N GLU A 349 -20.24 -14.06 29.79
CA GLU A 349 -20.42 -14.52 28.42
C GLU A 349 -20.09 -13.40 27.43
N GLY A 350 -19.34 -13.70 26.38
CA GLY A 350 -18.75 -12.70 25.48
C GLY A 350 -17.71 -13.26 24.52
N THR A 351 -17.17 -12.38 23.68
CA THR A 351 -16.26 -12.71 22.57
C THR A 351 -14.94 -11.96 22.72
N PHE A 352 -13.84 -12.64 22.39
CA PHE A 352 -12.47 -12.12 22.37
C PHE A 352 -12.02 -11.89 20.93
N GLU A 353 -11.67 -10.64 20.61
CA GLU A 353 -11.24 -10.19 19.28
C GLU A 353 -9.78 -9.70 19.36
N ILE A 354 -8.93 -10.08 18.42
CA ILE A 354 -7.56 -9.55 18.30
C ILE A 354 -7.47 -8.45 17.24
N SER A 355 -6.56 -7.48 17.44
CA SER A 355 -6.32 -6.36 16.53
C SER A 355 -4.92 -5.75 16.77
N ASN A 356 -4.62 -4.64 16.09
CA ASN A 356 -3.44 -3.80 16.32
C ASN A 356 -2.11 -4.55 16.09
N GLY A 357 -1.90 -5.07 14.87
CA GLY A 357 -0.72 -5.88 14.54
C GLY A 357 -0.62 -7.16 15.39
N TYR A 358 -1.77 -7.73 15.75
CA TYR A 358 -1.90 -8.89 16.65
C TYR A 358 -1.37 -8.66 18.09
N ARG A 359 -1.22 -7.40 18.53
CA ARG A 359 -0.68 -7.05 19.87
C ARG A 359 -1.75 -6.69 20.90
N THR A 360 -3.03 -6.58 20.52
CA THR A 360 -4.12 -6.20 21.44
C THR A 360 -5.34 -7.13 21.32
N VAL A 361 -5.72 -7.78 22.43
CA VAL A 361 -6.98 -8.55 22.54
C VAL A 361 -8.04 -7.74 23.29
N SER A 362 -9.24 -7.63 22.71
CA SER A 362 -10.42 -6.94 23.25
C SER A 362 -11.52 -7.95 23.61
N PHE A 363 -12.16 -7.79 24.77
CA PHE A 363 -13.32 -8.58 25.19
C PHE A 363 -14.60 -7.75 25.27
N THR A 364 -15.63 -8.21 24.57
CA THR A 364 -16.98 -7.63 24.60
C THR A 364 -17.96 -8.67 25.14
N THR A 365 -18.73 -8.33 26.18
CA THR A 365 -19.80 -9.18 26.72
C THR A 365 -21.03 -9.19 25.79
N ILE A 366 -21.90 -10.20 25.92
CA ILE A 366 -23.19 -10.25 25.20
C ILE A 366 -24.35 -9.53 25.93
N ASP A 367 -24.13 -9.06 27.16
CA ASP A 367 -25.18 -8.46 28.01
C ASP A 367 -25.53 -7.03 27.55
N ALA A 368 -26.42 -6.91 26.56
CA ALA A 368 -26.93 -5.64 26.05
C ALA A 368 -27.59 -4.81 27.16
N CYS A 369 -27.20 -3.53 27.26
CA CYS A 369 -27.60 -2.63 28.35
C CYS A 369 -28.07 -1.25 27.92
N GLY A 370 -27.78 -0.86 26.67
CA GLY A 370 -28.11 0.45 26.13
C GLY A 370 -27.92 0.50 24.62
N GLU A 371 -28.13 1.68 24.08
CA GLU A 371 -27.98 2.03 22.67
C GLU A 371 -27.08 3.27 22.66
N ASP A 372 -26.07 3.28 21.80
CA ASP A 372 -25.16 4.42 21.67
C ASP A 372 -25.79 5.54 20.82
N PRO A 373 -25.17 6.72 20.74
CA PRO A 373 -25.71 7.82 19.96
C PRO A 373 -25.93 7.51 18.47
N CYS A 374 -25.21 6.54 17.87
CA CYS A 374 -25.37 6.15 16.47
C CYS A 374 -26.48 5.12 16.23
N GLY A 375 -26.98 4.47 17.30
CA GLY A 375 -27.99 3.42 17.24
C GLY A 375 -27.44 2.00 17.47
N ASP A 376 -26.14 1.88 17.76
CA ASP A 376 -25.52 0.58 18.01
C ASP A 376 -25.76 0.10 19.44
N THR A 377 -25.81 -1.22 19.63
CA THR A 377 -26.01 -1.80 20.96
C THR A 377 -24.75 -1.66 21.82
N ILE A 378 -24.92 -1.06 23.00
CA ILE A 378 -23.89 -1.05 24.06
C ILE A 378 -24.06 -2.32 24.90
N TYR A 379 -22.97 -3.06 25.08
CA TYR A 379 -22.92 -4.22 25.96
C TYR A 379 -22.23 -3.87 27.27
N CYS A 380 -22.82 -4.25 28.41
CA CYS A 380 -22.29 -3.88 29.71
C CYS A 380 -21.91 -5.10 30.54
N LEU A 381 -20.71 -5.04 31.13
CA LEU A 381 -20.30 -5.91 32.21
C LEU A 381 -21.33 -5.89 33.37
N PRO A 382 -21.37 -6.94 34.20
CA PRO A 382 -22.17 -6.95 35.43
C PRO A 382 -21.87 -5.71 36.30
N THR A 383 -22.90 -5.13 36.91
CA THR A 383 -22.84 -3.80 37.57
C THR A 383 -22.48 -3.85 39.05
N ASN A 384 -21.82 -2.81 39.56
CA ASN A 384 -21.60 -2.54 40.98
C ASN A 384 -20.88 -3.67 41.75
N GLN A 385 -19.96 -4.37 41.10
CA GLN A 385 -19.27 -5.51 41.69
C GLN A 385 -17.83 -5.66 41.17
N LEU A 386 -17.06 -6.52 41.84
CA LEU A 386 -15.71 -6.87 41.41
C LEU A 386 -15.75 -7.74 40.16
N ILE A 387 -14.96 -7.39 39.15
CA ILE A 387 -14.64 -8.21 37.99
C ILE A 387 -13.19 -8.67 38.12
N ARG A 388 -12.95 -9.94 37.80
CA ARG A 388 -11.61 -10.56 37.83
C ARG A 388 -11.30 -11.15 36.46
N SER A 389 -10.31 -10.59 35.78
CA SER A 389 -9.84 -11.11 34.49
C SER A 389 -8.63 -12.00 34.70
N LEU A 390 -8.50 -13.04 33.86
CA LEU A 390 -7.44 -14.03 33.88
C LEU A 390 -6.99 -14.31 32.45
N ALA A 391 -5.72 -14.04 32.16
CA ALA A 391 -5.04 -14.45 30.94
C ALA A 391 -4.10 -15.63 31.30
N LYS A 392 -4.28 -16.77 30.65
CA LYS A 392 -3.51 -17.98 30.97
C LYS A 392 -2.26 -18.08 30.11
N ALA A 393 -1.15 -18.43 30.74
CA ALA A 393 -0.01 -19.05 30.08
C ALA A 393 -0.40 -20.47 29.62
N ALA A 394 0.07 -20.88 28.45
CA ALA A 394 -0.09 -22.22 27.90
C ALA A 394 0.80 -23.24 28.62
N THR A 395 0.40 -24.52 28.57
CA THR A 395 1.25 -25.63 29.02
C THR A 395 2.54 -25.69 28.20
N LEU A 396 3.68 -25.91 28.85
CA LEU A 396 4.98 -25.90 28.16
C LEU A 396 5.32 -27.22 27.48
N ASN A 397 6.17 -27.10 26.45
CA ASN A 397 6.94 -28.20 25.94
C ASN A 397 8.17 -28.40 26.84
N GLU A 398 8.12 -29.40 27.74
CA GLU A 398 9.19 -29.71 28.70
C GLU A 398 10.59 -29.92 28.07
N THR A 399 10.68 -30.12 26.75
CA THR A 399 11.96 -30.25 26.03
C THR A 399 12.43 -28.98 25.31
N GLU A 400 11.57 -27.98 25.11
CA GLU A 400 11.79 -26.83 24.22
C GLU A 400 11.32 -25.49 24.86
N VAL A 401 11.46 -25.37 26.18
CA VAL A 401 11.13 -24.15 26.97
C VAL A 401 11.82 -22.90 26.35
N PRO A 402 11.09 -21.77 26.15
CA PRO A 402 9.74 -21.47 26.64
C PRO A 402 8.60 -21.78 25.68
N GLN A 403 8.83 -22.59 24.62
CA GLN A 403 7.78 -22.95 23.68
C GLN A 403 6.67 -23.76 24.36
N ALA A 404 5.44 -23.41 24.01
CA ALA A 404 4.23 -24.06 24.45
C ALA A 404 4.02 -25.40 23.73
N LYS A 405 3.23 -26.26 24.36
CA LYS A 405 2.87 -27.57 23.84
C LYS A 405 1.50 -27.52 23.17
N SER A 406 1.45 -27.84 21.88
CA SER A 406 0.20 -27.88 21.12
C SER A 406 -0.80 -28.89 21.71
N SER A 407 -2.05 -28.45 21.83
CA SER A 407 -3.22 -29.20 22.27
C SER A 407 -4.16 -29.40 21.08
N GLY A 408 -3.88 -30.44 20.27
CA GLY A 408 -4.50 -30.58 18.96
C GLY A 408 -3.87 -29.61 17.97
N VAL A 409 -4.69 -28.70 17.41
CA VAL A 409 -4.27 -27.66 16.44
C VAL A 409 -4.15 -26.25 17.05
N THR A 410 -4.27 -26.12 18.38
CA THR A 410 -4.18 -24.85 19.11
C THR A 410 -3.45 -25.05 20.44
N PHE A 411 -3.50 -24.07 21.35
CA PHE A 411 -2.86 -24.07 22.66
C PHE A 411 -3.91 -23.93 23.78
N ASP A 412 -3.61 -24.43 24.97
CA ASP A 412 -4.48 -24.36 26.16
C ASP A 412 -4.29 -23.08 26.99
N GLY A 413 -3.50 -22.15 26.48
CA GLY A 413 -3.30 -20.78 26.96
C GLY A 413 -2.76 -19.90 25.84
N LEU A 414 -2.34 -18.69 26.19
CA LEU A 414 -1.81 -17.69 25.26
C LEU A 414 -0.36 -17.96 24.89
N VAL A 415 -0.04 -17.75 23.62
CA VAL A 415 1.30 -17.88 23.03
C VAL A 415 1.57 -16.76 22.02
N ASP A 416 2.84 -16.44 21.79
CA ASP A 416 3.28 -15.50 20.74
C ASP A 416 3.30 -16.15 19.33
N SER A 417 3.74 -15.37 18.35
CA SER A 417 3.99 -15.82 16.96
C SER A 417 5.12 -16.84 16.79
N ALA A 418 5.96 -17.08 17.80
CA ALA A 418 7.03 -18.07 17.85
C ALA A 418 6.64 -19.32 18.70
N ALA A 419 5.38 -19.35 19.16
CA ALA A 419 4.77 -20.31 20.07
C ALA A 419 5.35 -20.34 21.50
N ASN A 420 6.02 -19.29 21.99
CA ASN A 420 6.41 -19.18 23.40
C ASN A 420 5.19 -18.90 24.29
N SER A 421 5.15 -19.53 25.47
CA SER A 421 4.07 -19.34 26.45
C SER A 421 4.18 -17.99 27.15
N LEU A 422 3.05 -17.37 27.49
CA LEU A 422 2.97 -16.09 28.20
C LEU A 422 3.76 -16.07 29.52
N ASP A 423 4.69 -15.12 29.67
CA ASP A 423 5.25 -14.68 30.94
C ASP A 423 4.32 -13.61 31.53
N GLY A 424 3.37 -14.04 32.36
CA GLY A 424 2.38 -13.16 32.97
C GLY A 424 2.92 -12.29 34.09
N ASP A 425 3.91 -12.74 34.88
CA ASP A 425 4.45 -11.93 35.99
C ASP A 425 5.64 -11.03 35.57
N HIS A 426 6.14 -11.22 34.35
CA HIS A 426 7.22 -10.48 33.70
C HIS A 426 8.55 -10.59 34.47
N ASP A 427 8.86 -11.77 35.01
CA ASP A 427 10.13 -12.08 35.66
C ASP A 427 11.22 -12.56 34.67
N GLY A 428 10.84 -12.84 33.41
CA GLY A 428 11.71 -13.28 32.32
C GLY A 428 11.94 -14.80 32.28
N ASP A 429 11.02 -15.59 32.81
CA ASP A 429 11.02 -17.05 32.81
C ASP A 429 9.57 -17.54 32.58
N ALA A 430 9.33 -18.35 31.55
CA ALA A 430 8.04 -19.01 31.39
C ALA A 430 8.10 -20.40 32.04
N CYS A 431 7.40 -20.57 33.17
CA CYS A 431 7.04 -21.84 33.80
C CYS A 431 5.66 -22.40 33.36
N GLY A 432 4.83 -21.59 32.69
CA GLY A 432 3.62 -22.03 32.01
C GLY A 432 2.38 -22.14 32.90
N SER A 433 1.73 -23.31 32.88
CA SER A 433 0.43 -23.59 33.50
C SER A 433 0.57 -24.37 34.81
N GLU A 434 -0.50 -24.50 35.61
CA GLU A 434 -0.48 -25.35 36.81
C GLU A 434 -0.36 -26.86 36.52
N LEU A 435 -0.33 -27.27 35.25
CA LEU A 435 -0.11 -28.65 34.82
C LEU A 435 1.38 -28.96 34.60
N ASP A 436 2.22 -27.94 34.50
CA ASP A 436 3.64 -28.08 34.19
C ASP A 436 4.45 -28.62 35.38
N THR A 437 5.54 -29.32 35.07
CA THR A 437 6.49 -29.82 36.10
C THR A 437 7.67 -28.89 36.33
N ILE A 438 7.78 -27.85 35.49
CA ILE A 438 8.77 -26.77 35.59
C ILE A 438 8.38 -25.88 36.79
N SER A 439 9.37 -25.45 37.57
CA SER A 439 9.13 -24.63 38.77
C SER A 439 9.41 -23.17 38.46
N CYS A 440 8.40 -22.32 38.61
CA CYS A 440 8.49 -20.87 38.44
C CYS A 440 9.58 -20.26 39.35
N LYS A 441 10.29 -19.27 38.82
CA LYS A 441 11.47 -18.65 39.46
C LYS A 441 11.13 -17.84 40.71
N ASP A 442 9.94 -17.25 40.73
CA ASP A 442 9.33 -16.54 41.87
C ASP A 442 8.88 -17.51 42.99
N GLY A 443 8.66 -18.79 42.66
CA GLY A 443 8.05 -19.82 43.52
C GLY A 443 6.53 -19.94 43.41
N GLY A 444 5.94 -19.35 42.37
CA GLY A 444 4.55 -19.45 41.95
C GLY A 444 4.17 -20.83 41.42
N ALA A 445 2.96 -20.92 40.86
CA ALA A 445 2.38 -22.17 40.37
C ALA A 445 2.11 -22.18 38.85
N ASN A 446 2.14 -21.00 38.22
CA ASN A 446 1.91 -20.73 36.80
C ASN A 446 2.21 -19.24 36.52
N ASP A 447 2.39 -18.88 35.25
CA ASP A 447 2.58 -17.48 34.81
C ASP A 447 1.26 -16.84 34.38
N HIS A 448 0.18 -17.14 35.09
CA HIS A 448 -1.12 -16.60 34.74
C HIS A 448 -1.23 -15.13 35.17
N TYR A 449 -1.41 -14.23 34.21
CA TYR A 449 -1.70 -12.84 34.54
C TYR A 449 -3.16 -12.69 35.00
N GLN A 450 -3.33 -12.18 36.22
CA GLN A 450 -4.64 -11.95 36.80
C GLN A 450 -4.74 -10.53 37.36
N TRP A 451 -5.76 -9.80 36.96
CA TRP A 451 -6.05 -8.46 37.48
C TRP A 451 -7.54 -8.31 37.82
N THR A 452 -7.85 -7.29 38.62
CA THR A 452 -9.19 -7.01 39.11
C THR A 452 -9.53 -5.53 38.98
N PHE A 453 -10.80 -5.24 38.68
CA PHE A 453 -11.36 -3.89 38.69
C PHE A 453 -12.82 -3.96 39.18
N THR A 454 -13.42 -2.81 39.50
CA THR A 454 -14.81 -2.73 39.96
C THR A 454 -15.66 -1.96 38.97
N THR A 455 -16.86 -2.47 38.64
CA THR A 455 -17.82 -1.77 37.79
C THR A 455 -18.76 -0.87 38.60
N THR A 456 -19.39 0.11 37.96
CA THR A 456 -20.47 0.93 38.54
C THR A 456 -21.84 0.59 37.95
N ASP A 457 -22.88 1.35 38.29
CA ASP A 457 -24.15 1.45 37.56
C ASP A 457 -24.16 2.58 36.51
N GLU A 458 -23.07 3.34 36.39
CA GLU A 458 -22.91 4.41 35.41
C GLU A 458 -22.54 3.84 34.03
N VAL A 459 -23.02 4.51 32.99
CA VAL A 459 -22.64 4.29 31.58
C VAL A 459 -21.86 5.53 31.16
N ASN A 460 -20.68 5.34 30.57
CA ASN A 460 -19.91 6.46 30.01
C ASN A 460 -20.38 6.72 28.58
N ASP A 461 -20.90 7.93 28.32
CA ASP A 461 -21.39 8.41 27.02
C ASP A 461 -20.36 9.30 26.29
N THR A 462 -19.08 9.25 26.68
CA THR A 462 -18.00 10.02 26.03
C THR A 462 -17.80 9.56 24.59
N VAL A 463 -18.20 10.43 23.65
CA VAL A 463 -17.98 10.29 22.21
C VAL A 463 -16.49 10.52 21.90
N PRO A 464 -15.85 9.66 21.08
CA PRO A 464 -14.52 9.94 20.53
C PRO A 464 -14.51 11.20 19.66
N GLU A 465 -13.56 12.09 19.92
CA GLU A 465 -13.35 13.33 19.16
C GLU A 465 -11.89 13.41 18.67
N VAL A 466 -11.67 13.82 17.42
CA VAL A 466 -10.33 13.97 16.84
C VAL A 466 -9.69 15.28 17.33
N VAL A 467 -8.74 15.16 18.26
CA VAL A 467 -8.01 16.28 18.88
C VAL A 467 -6.98 16.87 17.92
N SER A 468 -6.27 16.03 17.16
CA SER A 468 -5.27 16.48 16.18
C SER A 468 -5.04 15.46 15.07
N LEU A 469 -4.65 15.96 13.91
CA LEU A 469 -4.21 15.19 12.76
C LEU A 469 -2.77 15.60 12.40
N ARG A 470 -1.92 14.64 12.04
CA ARG A 470 -0.57 14.85 11.51
C ARG A 470 -0.30 13.89 10.34
N PRO A 471 0.24 14.35 9.20
CA PRO A 471 0.40 15.75 8.83
C PRO A 471 -0.91 16.55 8.90
N GLY A 472 -0.82 17.85 9.11
CA GLY A 472 -1.98 18.73 9.19
C GLY A 472 -2.76 18.77 7.87
N ILE A 473 -4.02 19.18 7.95
CA ILE A 473 -4.86 19.40 6.76
C ILE A 473 -4.22 20.51 5.92
N GLU A 474 -3.97 20.23 4.64
CA GLU A 474 -3.25 21.11 3.70
C GLU A 474 -1.79 21.43 4.14
N GLU A 475 -1.14 20.62 4.98
CA GLU A 475 0.29 20.79 5.32
C GLU A 475 1.21 20.37 4.16
N ASP A 476 2.08 21.29 3.74
CA ASP A 476 3.03 21.13 2.63
C ASP A 476 4.46 20.80 3.11
N GLU A 477 5.33 20.39 2.17
CA GLU A 477 6.72 19.93 2.44
C GLU A 477 6.83 18.74 3.43
N ILE A 478 5.77 17.94 3.55
CA ILE A 478 5.70 16.75 4.42
C ILE A 478 6.57 15.59 3.90
N SER A 479 6.96 14.70 4.82
CA SER A 479 7.68 13.47 4.47
C SER A 479 6.75 12.45 3.82
N GLN A 480 7.15 11.91 2.67
CA GLN A 480 6.40 10.89 1.92
C GLN A 480 6.29 9.52 2.65
N THR A 481 7.02 9.34 3.75
CA THR A 481 7.11 8.07 4.50
C THR A 481 6.78 8.24 5.99
N ASN A 482 6.18 9.36 6.40
CA ASN A 482 5.68 9.52 7.77
C ASN A 482 4.22 9.08 7.80
N ASP A 483 3.86 8.21 8.74
CA ASP A 483 2.48 7.77 8.95
C ASP A 483 1.53 8.95 9.21
N VAL A 484 0.25 8.73 8.91
CA VAL A 484 -0.80 9.68 9.30
C VAL A 484 -1.25 9.38 10.73
N GLU A 485 -0.89 10.25 11.67
CA GLU A 485 -1.26 10.17 13.10
C GLU A 485 -2.58 10.92 13.36
N ILE A 486 -3.54 10.24 13.99
CA ILE A 486 -4.87 10.75 14.35
C ILE A 486 -5.05 10.61 15.86
N THR A 487 -5.05 11.72 16.59
CA THR A 487 -5.19 11.72 18.06
C THR A 487 -6.64 11.89 18.47
N PHE A 488 -7.14 11.04 19.37
CA PHE A 488 -8.50 11.07 19.90
C PHE A 488 -8.54 11.48 21.38
N ASN A 489 -9.61 12.17 21.79
CA ASN A 489 -9.81 12.71 23.15
C ASN A 489 -9.98 11.66 24.26
N THR A 490 -10.12 10.39 23.89
CA THR A 490 -10.46 9.27 24.77
C THR A 490 -9.78 8.00 24.28
N PHE A 491 -9.81 6.94 25.08
CA PHE A 491 -9.37 5.63 24.61
C PHE A 491 -10.37 5.05 23.61
N LEU A 492 -9.89 4.53 22.50
CA LEU A 492 -10.68 3.78 21.52
C LEU A 492 -10.74 2.29 21.87
N LYS A 493 -11.76 1.56 21.37
CA LYS A 493 -11.83 0.09 21.40
C LYS A 493 -11.00 -0.47 20.25
N SER A 494 -9.96 -1.24 20.58
CA SER A 494 -8.94 -1.72 19.63
C SER A 494 -9.53 -2.54 18.49
N SER A 495 -10.47 -3.45 18.77
CA SER A 495 -11.10 -4.25 17.71
C SER A 495 -12.00 -3.46 16.74
N THR A 496 -12.25 -2.17 17.02
CA THR A 496 -12.98 -1.26 16.13
C THR A 496 -12.08 -0.25 15.40
N VAL A 497 -10.77 -0.32 15.60
CA VAL A 497 -9.76 0.49 14.90
C VAL A 497 -9.09 -0.45 13.89
N LYS A 498 -9.67 -0.52 12.70
CA LYS A 498 -9.37 -1.49 11.62
C LYS A 498 -9.40 -0.79 10.27
N THR A 499 -8.95 -1.45 9.22
CA THR A 499 -8.86 -0.84 7.88
C THR A 499 -10.20 -0.47 7.25
N ASP A 500 -11.30 -1.07 7.70
CA ASP A 500 -12.66 -0.67 7.31
C ASP A 500 -13.15 0.61 7.99
N SER A 501 -12.66 0.90 9.20
CA SER A 501 -13.10 2.04 10.01
C SER A 501 -12.14 3.24 9.98
N ALA A 502 -10.87 2.99 9.64
CA ALA A 502 -9.86 4.00 9.39
C ALA A 502 -9.04 3.63 8.13
N SER A 503 -9.10 4.47 7.09
CA SER A 503 -8.44 4.24 5.80
C SER A 503 -7.81 5.51 5.23
N LEU A 504 -7.04 5.38 4.15
CA LEU A 504 -6.49 6.51 3.41
C LEU A 504 -7.09 6.57 1.99
N TRP A 505 -7.43 7.77 1.53
CA TRP A 505 -8.02 8.06 0.21
C TRP A 505 -7.21 9.14 -0.51
N PRO A 506 -7.13 9.20 -1.86
CA PRO A 506 -7.70 8.26 -2.83
C PRO A 506 -7.01 6.90 -2.80
N ASP A 507 -7.77 5.86 -3.15
CA ASP A 507 -7.19 4.64 -3.72
C ASP A 507 -6.66 5.03 -5.12
N PRO A 508 -5.33 5.10 -5.30
CA PRO A 508 -4.75 5.60 -6.53
C PRO A 508 -4.74 4.51 -7.61
N TYR A 509 -4.47 4.88 -8.86
CA TYR A 509 -4.37 3.90 -9.96
C TYR A 509 -3.17 2.92 -9.87
N TYR A 510 -2.42 2.93 -8.76
CA TYR A 510 -1.27 2.06 -8.50
C TYR A 510 -1.52 1.25 -7.22
N GLN A 511 -0.78 0.15 -7.01
CA GLN A 511 -0.98 -0.71 -5.84
C GLN A 511 -0.61 0.05 -4.56
N PHE A 512 -1.61 0.29 -3.71
CA PHE A 512 -1.48 1.12 -2.52
C PHE A 512 -2.05 0.41 -1.29
N TRP A 513 -1.17 -0.04 -0.41
CA TRP A 513 -1.56 -0.65 0.87
C TRP A 513 -1.70 0.41 1.96
N PHE A 514 -2.48 0.12 3.00
CA PHE A 514 -2.36 0.82 4.28
C PHE A 514 -2.67 -0.12 5.44
N ALA A 515 -2.00 0.07 6.57
CA ALA A 515 -2.25 -0.67 7.80
C ALA A 515 -2.61 0.30 8.93
N VAL A 516 -3.42 -0.17 9.88
CA VAL A 516 -3.88 0.64 11.02
C VAL A 516 -3.22 0.15 12.30
N ARG A 517 -2.60 1.06 13.05
CA ARG A 517 -2.05 0.81 14.40
C ARG A 517 -2.63 1.77 15.42
N LYS A 518 -2.63 1.36 16.68
CA LYS A 518 -3.21 2.07 17.82
C LYS A 518 -2.22 2.13 18.97
N GLU A 519 -1.88 3.34 19.41
CA GLU A 519 -1.15 3.59 20.66
C GLU A 519 -2.07 4.28 21.68
N ASN A 520 -1.99 3.88 22.96
CA ASN A 520 -2.66 4.56 24.06
C ASN A 520 -1.62 5.32 24.92
N ASN A 521 -1.83 6.61 25.10
CA ASN A 521 -1.06 7.45 26.03
C ASN A 521 -1.82 7.59 27.38
N ASP A 522 -1.51 8.58 28.21
CA ASP A 522 -2.12 8.75 29.55
C ASP A 522 -3.66 8.84 29.53
N THR A 523 -4.23 9.55 28.54
CA THR A 523 -5.68 9.84 28.44
C THR A 523 -6.22 9.87 27.00
N VAL A 524 -5.38 9.62 25.99
CA VAL A 524 -5.71 9.75 24.56
C VAL A 524 -5.25 8.50 23.81
N THR A 525 -5.96 8.16 22.73
CA THR A 525 -5.47 7.21 21.71
C THR A 525 -4.85 7.98 20.55
N VAL A 526 -3.74 7.48 20.00
CA VAL A 526 -3.24 7.86 18.68
C VAL A 526 -3.45 6.67 17.74
N VAL A 527 -4.08 6.92 16.60
CA VAL A 527 -4.22 5.95 15.50
C VAL A 527 -3.19 6.34 14.44
N HIS A 528 -2.40 5.37 13.98
CA HIS A 528 -1.42 5.55 12.92
C HIS A 528 -1.93 4.82 11.68
N LEU A 529 -1.94 5.50 10.54
CA LEU A 529 -2.12 4.89 9.22
C LEU A 529 -0.74 4.74 8.57
N GLU A 530 -0.19 3.54 8.63
CA GLU A 530 1.04 3.15 7.94
C GLU A 530 0.72 2.94 6.45
N HIS A 531 1.63 3.35 5.56
CA HIS A 531 1.41 3.33 4.10
C HIS A 531 2.75 3.21 3.33
N PRO A 532 2.76 2.84 2.03
CA PRO A 532 3.95 2.92 1.20
C PRO A 532 4.41 4.38 1.04
N THR A 533 5.56 4.58 0.38
CA THR A 533 6.03 5.93 0.04
C THR A 533 4.96 6.65 -0.81
N LEU A 534 4.39 7.74 -0.28
CA LEU A 534 3.38 8.54 -0.98
C LEU A 534 4.01 9.27 -2.17
N VAL A 535 3.37 9.19 -3.33
CA VAL A 535 3.86 9.88 -4.53
C VAL A 535 3.40 11.33 -4.46
N SER A 536 4.31 12.29 -4.63
CA SER A 536 3.95 13.71 -4.58
C SER A 536 3.13 14.13 -5.81
N THR A 537 2.29 15.15 -5.69
CA THR A 537 1.51 15.70 -6.82
C THR A 537 2.41 16.22 -7.95
N ASP A 538 3.61 16.72 -7.64
CA ASP A 538 4.64 17.12 -8.61
C ASP A 538 5.22 15.91 -9.40
N GLU A 539 5.17 14.70 -8.82
CA GLU A 539 5.61 13.44 -9.43
C GLU A 539 4.45 12.63 -10.06
N GLY A 540 3.23 13.19 -10.07
CA GLY A 540 2.03 12.57 -10.63
C GLY A 540 1.21 11.73 -9.64
N GLY A 541 1.46 11.89 -8.34
CA GLY A 541 0.65 11.33 -7.26
C GLY A 541 -0.55 12.22 -6.90
N TRP A 542 -1.04 12.08 -5.67
CA TRP A 542 -2.31 12.65 -5.21
C TRP A 542 -2.17 13.42 -3.90
N ASP A 543 -3.19 14.20 -3.55
CA ASP A 543 -3.39 14.63 -2.17
C ASP A 543 -4.07 13.47 -1.41
N TYR A 544 -3.50 13.06 -0.27
CA TYR A 544 -3.98 11.92 0.52
C TYR A 544 -4.68 12.38 1.80
N TRP A 545 -5.75 11.68 2.19
CA TRP A 545 -6.66 12.08 3.27
C TRP A 545 -7.08 10.85 4.09
N PRO A 546 -7.08 10.92 5.42
CA PRO A 546 -7.66 9.87 6.26
C PRO A 546 -9.19 9.92 6.19
N VAL A 547 -9.81 8.75 6.06
CA VAL A 547 -11.26 8.55 6.16
C VAL A 547 -11.54 7.75 7.42
N LEU A 548 -12.51 8.22 8.21
CA LEU A 548 -12.87 7.65 9.51
C LEU A 548 -14.39 7.42 9.56
N THR A 549 -14.84 6.19 9.81
CA THR A 549 -16.26 5.84 9.90
C THR A 549 -16.77 5.94 11.33
N HIS A 550 -18.09 5.89 11.50
CA HIS A 550 -18.71 5.83 12.84
C HIS A 550 -18.45 4.49 13.56
N ASP A 551 -17.87 3.50 12.88
CA ASP A 551 -17.59 2.17 13.44
C ASP A 551 -16.46 2.21 14.47
N ILE A 552 -15.58 3.23 14.41
CA ILE A 552 -14.61 3.51 15.48
C ILE A 552 -15.37 3.84 16.77
N LYS A 553 -15.14 3.06 17.83
CA LYS A 553 -15.78 3.28 19.14
C LYS A 553 -14.78 3.66 20.21
N SER A 554 -15.24 4.38 21.23
CA SER A 554 -14.49 4.50 22.48
C SER A 554 -14.33 3.14 23.14
N ALA A 555 -13.40 3.03 24.10
CA ALA A 555 -13.27 1.89 25.01
C ALA A 555 -14.54 1.70 25.89
N TYR A 556 -15.52 2.60 25.81
CA TYR A 556 -16.85 2.49 26.42
C TYR A 556 -17.95 2.13 25.40
N GLN A 557 -17.57 1.66 24.20
CA GLN A 557 -18.45 1.25 23.11
C GLN A 557 -19.36 2.37 22.56
N ILE A 558 -18.96 3.63 22.74
CA ILE A 558 -19.65 4.77 22.15
C ILE A 558 -19.04 5.03 20.77
N CYS A 559 -19.82 4.91 19.69
CA CYS A 559 -19.39 5.32 18.36
C CYS A 559 -18.79 6.73 18.36
N MET A 560 -17.82 6.97 17.47
CA MET A 560 -17.52 8.33 17.06
C MET A 560 -18.70 8.86 16.25
N TYR A 561 -19.18 10.05 16.60
CA TYR A 561 -19.97 10.80 15.64
C TYR A 561 -19.03 11.29 14.54
N PRO A 562 -19.30 11.01 13.24
CA PRO A 562 -18.49 11.57 12.17
C PRO A 562 -18.56 13.11 12.26
N ALA A 563 -17.38 13.69 12.53
CA ALA A 563 -17.12 15.10 12.85
C ALA A 563 -17.53 15.62 14.24
N ILE A 564 -16.78 15.23 15.27
CA ILE A 564 -16.29 16.22 16.25
C ILE A 564 -14.76 16.20 16.28
N GLY A 565 -14.16 17.29 15.77
CA GLY A 565 -12.72 17.59 15.91
C GLY A 565 -11.92 17.54 14.59
N PRO A 566 -10.82 18.31 14.46
CA PRO A 566 -10.29 19.29 15.41
C PRO A 566 -11.08 20.62 15.40
N ASP A 567 -11.22 21.22 16.59
CA ASP A 567 -11.89 22.51 16.89
C ASP A 567 -13.40 22.63 16.54
N ALA A 568 -14.15 21.51 16.55
CA ALA A 568 -15.61 21.44 16.67
C ALA A 568 -16.45 22.54 15.96
N CYS A 569 -16.06 22.90 14.73
CA CYS A 569 -16.82 23.74 13.79
C CYS A 569 -16.97 25.25 14.09
N LEU A 570 -15.86 25.99 14.20
CA LEU A 570 -15.87 27.46 14.15
C LEU A 570 -15.21 28.02 12.90
N ASP A 571 -15.84 28.95 12.19
CA ASP A 571 -15.34 30.34 12.18
C ASP A 571 -16.45 31.38 11.93
N PRO A 572 -16.77 32.25 12.91
CA PRO A 572 -17.66 33.39 12.70
C PRO A 572 -17.03 34.58 11.93
N ASP A 573 -15.69 34.73 11.91
CA ASP A 573 -14.93 35.69 11.06
C ASP A 573 -13.38 35.62 11.25
N THR A 574 -12.84 35.11 12.38
CA THR A 574 -11.38 35.00 12.66
C THR A 574 -10.94 33.89 13.68
N GLY A 575 -11.45 32.65 13.64
CA GLY A 575 -10.94 31.52 14.44
C GLY A 575 -11.76 30.21 14.48
N HIS A 576 -11.62 29.20 13.61
CA HIS A 576 -11.10 29.12 12.22
C HIS A 576 -11.50 27.78 11.53
N ARG A 577 -12.34 27.84 10.48
CA ARG A 577 -12.82 26.85 9.47
C ARG A 577 -13.77 27.58 8.51
N SER A 578 -13.25 28.65 7.95
CA SER A 578 -13.76 29.39 6.79
C SER A 578 -12.53 30.16 6.24
N SER A 579 -12.54 30.89 5.13
CA SER A 579 -13.61 31.80 4.72
C SER A 579 -14.85 31.14 4.11
N ASN A 580 -14.73 30.00 3.42
CA ASN A 580 -15.88 29.34 2.77
C ASN A 580 -15.84 27.79 2.80
N ALA A 581 -15.43 27.25 3.96
CA ALA A 581 -15.74 25.90 4.46
C ALA A 581 -14.98 24.68 3.87
N PRO A 582 -13.79 24.34 4.43
CA PRO A 582 -13.03 23.13 4.12
C PRO A 582 -13.28 22.00 5.15
N TYR A 583 -14.25 21.12 4.86
CA TYR A 583 -14.55 19.82 5.51
C TYR A 583 -14.89 19.81 7.02
N CYS A 584 -16.11 19.38 7.39
CA CYS A 584 -16.44 18.92 8.75
C CYS A 584 -17.87 18.31 8.93
N CYS A 585 -18.42 17.46 8.04
CA CYS A 585 -19.80 16.97 8.23
C CYS A 585 -19.85 15.68 9.09
N ASN A 586 -20.66 15.57 10.15
CA ASN A 586 -21.74 16.47 10.58
C ASN A 586 -21.51 17.24 11.90
N GLY A 587 -20.61 18.24 11.83
CA GLY A 587 -20.35 19.22 12.88
C GLY A 587 -21.09 20.57 12.81
N VAL A 588 -21.08 21.42 11.77
CA VAL A 588 -20.48 21.40 10.41
C VAL A 588 -19.91 22.82 10.11
N PRO A 589 -18.79 22.99 9.37
CA PRO A 589 -18.92 23.62 8.04
C PRO A 589 -17.92 23.10 6.97
N SER A 590 -18.47 22.50 5.91
CA SER A 590 -17.83 22.31 4.58
C SER A 590 -18.76 22.81 3.47
N ILE A 591 -18.26 23.06 2.25
CA ILE A 591 -19.11 23.15 1.05
C ILE A 591 -19.30 21.80 0.32
N SER A 592 -18.33 20.88 0.42
CA SER A 592 -18.41 19.43 0.16
C SER A 592 -16.98 18.86 0.35
N GLU A 593 -16.72 17.57 0.53
CA GLU A 593 -17.57 16.38 0.51
C GLU A 593 -17.66 15.70 1.87
N CYS A 594 -18.86 15.25 2.22
CA CYS A 594 -19.04 14.15 3.17
C CYS A 594 -20.27 13.37 2.72
N GLN A 595 -20.05 12.19 2.13
CA GLN A 595 -21.06 11.14 2.02
C GLN A 595 -20.37 9.78 2.08
N THR A 596 -20.55 9.09 3.21
CA THR A 596 -20.49 7.64 3.31
C THR A 596 -21.87 7.21 3.78
N ASP A 597 -22.58 6.46 2.93
CA ASP A 597 -23.18 5.17 3.28
C ASP A 597 -24.11 4.69 2.17
N THR A 598 -23.66 3.64 1.49
CA THR A 598 -24.35 2.90 0.42
C THR A 598 -24.94 3.73 -0.72
N GLN A 599 -24.51 3.37 -1.93
CA GLN A 599 -25.29 3.67 -3.13
C GLN A 599 -26.73 3.17 -2.95
N ASN A 600 -27.73 4.06 -2.98
CA ASN A 600 -29.05 3.78 -3.56
C ASN A 600 -29.95 5.01 -3.70
N GLU A 601 -30.92 4.87 -4.60
CA GLU A 601 -31.81 5.93 -5.08
C GLU A 601 -32.73 6.56 -4.00
N VAL A 602 -32.71 7.89 -3.87
CA VAL A 602 -33.92 8.68 -3.51
C VAL A 602 -33.98 9.96 -4.36
N GLY A 603 -34.90 10.02 -5.33
CA GLY A 603 -35.02 11.16 -6.23
C GLY A 603 -35.62 12.41 -5.58
N GLY A 604 -34.99 13.58 -5.77
CA GLY A 604 -35.46 14.81 -5.11
C GLY A 604 -34.79 16.15 -5.46
N THR A 605 -34.46 16.42 -6.72
CA THR A 605 -34.19 17.78 -7.29
C THR A 605 -33.29 18.76 -6.50
N LEU A 606 -32.11 19.14 -7.06
CA LEU A 606 -31.66 20.55 -7.22
C LEU A 606 -30.30 20.66 -7.96
N TYR A 607 -30.36 20.94 -9.28
CA TYR A 607 -29.32 21.52 -10.19
C TYR A 607 -28.00 20.76 -10.47
N PRO A 608 -27.37 20.99 -11.66
CA PRO A 608 -26.56 19.97 -12.31
C PRO A 608 -25.04 20.09 -12.12
N VAL A 609 -24.40 18.92 -12.02
CA VAL A 609 -22.97 18.69 -12.33
C VAL A 609 -22.79 18.77 -13.86
N PRO A 610 -21.66 19.26 -14.40
CA PRO A 610 -21.41 19.26 -15.85
C PRO A 610 -21.37 17.84 -16.44
N ASP A 611 -21.98 17.66 -17.62
CA ASP A 611 -22.32 16.34 -18.23
C ASP A 611 -21.14 15.42 -18.61
N ASP A 612 -19.87 15.80 -18.35
CA ASP A 612 -18.67 15.17 -18.94
C ASP A 612 -17.75 14.44 -17.92
N TYR A 613 -18.17 14.25 -16.66
CA TYR A 613 -17.43 13.42 -15.68
C TYR A 613 -18.35 12.40 -15.01
N VAL A 614 -18.22 11.13 -15.42
CA VAL A 614 -18.89 9.98 -14.80
C VAL A 614 -17.90 9.35 -13.83
N LEU A 615 -18.17 9.41 -12.54
CA LEU A 615 -17.39 8.69 -11.53
C LEU A 615 -17.79 7.20 -11.55
N PRO A 616 -16.83 6.25 -11.47
CA PRO A 616 -17.13 4.81 -11.50
C PRO A 616 -17.96 4.34 -10.30
N ASN A 617 -18.82 3.36 -10.54
CA ASN A 617 -19.73 2.80 -9.54
C ASN A 617 -19.09 1.61 -8.82
N ASN A 618 -18.53 1.81 -7.62
CA ASN A 618 -17.74 0.80 -6.89
C ASN A 618 -18.53 -0.40 -6.29
N THR A 619 -19.72 -0.71 -6.80
CA THR A 619 -20.47 -1.96 -6.53
C THR A 619 -20.73 -2.80 -7.78
N GLU A 620 -20.53 -2.23 -8.98
CA GLU A 620 -20.56 -2.99 -10.23
C GLU A 620 -19.27 -2.71 -11.01
N THR A 621 -18.43 -3.74 -11.00
CA THR A 621 -17.31 -3.94 -11.91
C THR A 621 -17.68 -3.70 -13.37
N GLU A 622 -17.16 -2.64 -13.99
CA GLU A 622 -16.63 -2.65 -15.37
C GLU A 622 -15.96 -1.31 -15.70
N LEU A 623 -14.62 -1.29 -15.75
CA LEU A 623 -13.82 -0.79 -16.89
C LEU A 623 -12.33 -1.12 -16.73
#